data_AF-A0A958D1U2-F1
#
_entry.id   AF-A0A958D1U2-F1
#
_cell.length_a   1.000
_cell.length_b   1.000
_cell.length_c   1.000
_cell.angle_alpha   90.00
_cell.angle_beta   90.00
_cell.angle_gamma   90.00
#
_symmetry.space_group_name_H-M   'P 1'
#
loop_
_entity.id
_entity.type
_entity.pdbx_description
1 polymer ?
#
loop_
_entity_poly.entity_id
_entity_poly.type
_entity_poly.pdbx_seq_one_letter_code
_entity_poly.pdbx_strand_id
1 'polypeptide(L)'
;MQRETPYLHDIGLEEAIQAWNVALDAAHASGTISSEMLPVAECLGRVTAAPVWARISSPHYHASAMDGYAVRAEDTAGATETMPKRLVLGVEATYVDTGDPLPAFANAVIMIEDTQLVGEGDETVVEIMAATPPWRHVRPMGEDIVATQLVLPSNHQLRPQDLGAAVGCGHTHLAVRRQPRVAIIPTGTELVSLNDPDSQERLQPGDIIEYNSIVLGAMAEEWGCVVSRFAPLPDDFDMIRSAVVSALAEHDLVVVNAGSSAGSEDFTARVVDSLGQV
;
A
#
# COMPACT_ATOMS: atom_id res chain seq x y z
N MET A 1 30.03 0.80 -50.06
CA MET A 1 30.14 1.72 -48.93
C MET A 1 28.87 2.56 -48.92
N GLN A 2 27.79 2.06 -48.32
CA GLN A 2 26.57 2.86 -48.14
C GLN A 2 26.90 3.92 -47.09
N ARG A 3 26.68 5.20 -47.42
CA ARG A 3 26.78 6.28 -46.45
C ARG A 3 25.61 6.14 -45.50
N GLU A 4 25.88 5.77 -44.25
CA GLU A 4 24.92 5.91 -43.16
C GLU A 4 24.54 7.40 -43.10
N THR A 5 23.25 7.69 -43.26
CA THR A 5 22.71 9.03 -43.14
C THR A 5 22.72 9.44 -41.66
N PRO A 6 23.21 10.63 -41.30
CA PRO A 6 23.33 11.08 -39.91
C PRO A 6 21.99 11.50 -39.29
N TYR A 7 20.86 11.09 -39.89
CA TYR A 7 19.53 11.52 -39.52
C TYR A 7 18.83 10.38 -38.78
N LEU A 8 18.43 10.64 -37.54
CA LEU A 8 17.56 9.75 -36.76
C LEU A 8 16.20 9.64 -37.45
N HIS A 9 15.61 8.45 -37.38
CA HIS A 9 14.23 8.23 -37.78
C HIS A 9 13.32 8.51 -36.57
N ASP A 10 12.85 9.75 -36.48
CA ASP A 10 12.00 10.17 -35.37
C ASP A 10 10.53 9.85 -35.64
N ILE A 11 9.82 9.41 -34.60
CA ILE A 11 8.37 9.23 -34.57
C ILE A 11 7.74 10.15 -33.52
N GLY A 12 6.44 10.41 -33.63
CA GLY A 12 5.73 11.21 -32.63
C GLY A 12 5.65 10.51 -31.27
N LEU A 13 5.56 11.27 -30.17
CA LEU A 13 5.47 10.70 -28.82
C LEU A 13 4.32 9.68 -28.66
N GLU A 14 3.14 10.01 -29.21
CA GLU A 14 1.98 9.11 -29.17
C GLU A 14 2.24 7.80 -29.92
N GLU A 15 2.90 7.89 -31.07
CA GLU A 15 3.29 6.73 -31.87
C GLU A 15 4.33 5.88 -31.14
N ALA A 16 5.31 6.49 -30.48
CA ALA A 16 6.30 5.80 -29.66
C ALA A 16 5.66 5.06 -28.47
N ILE A 17 4.74 5.71 -27.76
CA ILE A 17 4.00 5.08 -26.65
C ILE A 17 3.14 3.91 -27.16
N GLN A 18 2.49 4.07 -28.32
CA GLN A 18 1.70 3.00 -28.92
C GLN A 18 2.58 1.81 -29.34
N ALA A 19 3.71 2.08 -30.00
CA ALA A 19 4.67 1.04 -30.39
C ALA A 19 5.21 0.29 -29.16
N TRP A 20 5.55 1.02 -28.10
CA TRP A 20 5.99 0.45 -26.82
C TRP A 20 4.94 -0.49 -26.22
N ASN A 21 3.67 -0.07 -26.14
CA ASN A 21 2.60 -0.90 -25.60
C ASN A 21 2.37 -2.16 -26.45
N VAL A 22 2.40 -2.05 -27.77
CA VAL A 22 2.28 -3.20 -28.68
C VAL A 22 3.44 -4.18 -28.47
N ALA A 23 4.67 -3.69 -28.31
CA ALA A 23 5.83 -4.52 -28.04
C ALA A 23 5.73 -5.23 -26.69
N LEU A 24 5.27 -4.54 -25.64
CA LEU A 24 5.02 -5.13 -24.33
C LEU A 24 3.96 -6.24 -24.39
N ASP A 25 2.86 -6.03 -25.10
CA ASP A 25 1.81 -7.03 -25.28
C ASP A 25 2.33 -8.25 -26.06
N ALA A 26 3.06 -8.05 -27.15
CA ALA A 26 3.65 -9.12 -27.94
C ALA A 26 4.66 -9.95 -27.13
N ALA A 27 5.43 -9.28 -26.27
CA ALA A 27 6.38 -9.92 -25.35
C ALA A 27 5.71 -10.55 -24.10
N HIS A 28 4.39 -10.41 -23.94
CA HIS A 28 3.65 -10.78 -22.72
C HIS A 28 4.21 -10.09 -21.45
N ALA A 29 4.85 -8.94 -21.63
CA ALA A 29 5.49 -8.12 -20.61
C ALA A 29 4.53 -7.06 -20.02
N SER A 30 3.35 -6.87 -20.61
CA SER A 30 2.23 -6.14 -20.00
C SER A 30 1.49 -6.95 -18.93
N GLY A 31 1.89 -8.20 -18.73
CA GLY A 31 1.32 -9.12 -17.75
C GLY A 31 1.54 -8.69 -16.31
N THR A 32 0.78 -9.28 -15.40
CA THR A 32 0.82 -8.87 -14.00
C THR A 32 2.06 -9.44 -13.30
N ILE A 33 2.80 -8.56 -12.62
CA ILE A 33 3.93 -8.98 -11.78
C ILE A 33 3.47 -10.02 -10.76
N SER A 34 4.33 -11.02 -10.53
CA SER A 34 4.16 -12.08 -9.54
C SER A 34 3.77 -11.52 -8.17
N SER A 35 2.95 -12.25 -7.44
CA SER A 35 2.57 -11.89 -6.07
C SER A 35 3.48 -12.49 -5.02
N GLU A 36 3.59 -11.83 -3.89
CA GLU A 36 4.19 -12.33 -2.66
C GLU A 36 3.27 -12.07 -1.46
N MET A 37 3.44 -12.83 -0.40
CA MET A 37 2.69 -12.68 0.85
C MET A 37 3.58 -11.99 1.89
N LEU A 38 3.16 -10.82 2.36
CA LEU A 38 3.90 -10.04 3.36
C LEU A 38 3.03 -9.72 4.58
N PRO A 39 3.62 -9.56 5.77
CA PRO A 39 2.93 -9.02 6.93
C PRO A 39 2.30 -7.66 6.60
N VAL A 40 1.09 -7.38 7.07
CA VAL A 40 0.37 -6.12 6.76
C VAL A 40 1.22 -4.88 7.08
N ALA A 41 2.01 -4.92 8.15
CA ALA A 41 2.88 -3.82 8.56
C ALA A 41 3.98 -3.47 7.54
N GLU A 42 4.36 -4.41 6.66
CA GLU A 42 5.38 -4.24 5.63
C GLU A 42 4.77 -3.90 4.25
N CYS A 43 3.44 -3.80 4.17
CA CYS A 43 2.72 -3.62 2.91
C CYS A 43 2.49 -2.14 2.52
N LEU A 44 2.97 -1.16 3.29
CA LEU A 44 2.77 0.25 2.97
C LEU A 44 3.33 0.59 1.58
N GLY A 45 2.54 1.27 0.74
CA GLY A 45 2.92 1.64 -0.62
C GLY A 45 2.91 0.49 -1.62
N ARG A 46 2.73 -0.76 -1.17
CA ARG A 46 2.63 -1.95 -2.05
C ARG A 46 1.27 -1.99 -2.74
N VAL A 47 1.19 -2.74 -3.83
CA VAL A 47 -0.04 -2.90 -4.63
C VAL A 47 -0.67 -4.26 -4.33
N THR A 48 -1.97 -4.32 -4.02
CA THR A 48 -2.68 -5.58 -3.77
C THR A 48 -2.66 -6.49 -5.01
N ALA A 49 -2.30 -7.75 -4.84
CA ALA A 49 -2.32 -8.74 -5.93
C ALA A 49 -3.71 -9.40 -6.11
N ALA A 50 -4.52 -9.36 -5.06
CA ALA A 50 -5.87 -9.93 -5.02
C ALA A 50 -6.78 -9.03 -4.17
N PRO A 51 -8.12 -9.10 -4.35
CA PRO A 51 -9.05 -8.40 -3.48
C PRO A 51 -8.94 -8.89 -2.03
N VAL A 52 -9.08 -7.96 -1.09
CA VAL A 52 -9.10 -8.23 0.36
C VAL A 52 -10.54 -8.26 0.82
N TRP A 53 -11.02 -9.46 1.14
CA TRP A 53 -12.35 -9.68 1.69
C TRP A 53 -12.29 -9.81 3.21
N ALA A 54 -13.22 -9.19 3.92
CA ALA A 54 -13.27 -9.26 5.38
C ALA A 54 -13.45 -10.70 5.86
N ARG A 55 -12.61 -11.15 6.80
CA ARG A 55 -12.71 -12.48 7.43
C ARG A 55 -13.56 -12.45 8.69
N ILE A 56 -13.52 -11.32 9.39
CA ILE A 56 -14.29 -11.03 10.60
C ILE A 56 -14.97 -9.67 10.44
N SER A 57 -16.09 -9.50 11.15
CA SER A 57 -16.73 -8.19 11.26
C SER A 57 -15.93 -7.27 12.19
N SER A 58 -16.04 -5.96 12.01
CA SER A 58 -15.57 -4.94 12.94
C SER A 58 -16.75 -4.04 13.35
N PRO A 59 -17.09 -3.97 14.65
CA PRO A 59 -16.69 -4.91 15.70
C PRO A 59 -17.20 -6.33 15.40
N HIS A 60 -16.58 -7.36 15.99
CA HIS A 60 -16.97 -8.76 15.81
C HIS A 60 -18.01 -9.25 16.83
N TYR A 61 -18.56 -8.32 17.63
CA TYR A 61 -19.63 -8.49 18.61
C TYR A 61 -20.39 -7.17 18.77
N HIS A 62 -21.54 -7.19 19.43
CA HIS A 62 -22.24 -5.96 19.83
C HIS A 62 -21.51 -5.34 21.02
N ALA A 63 -20.92 -4.16 20.80
CA ALA A 63 -20.08 -3.51 21.80
C ALA A 63 -20.80 -2.32 22.45
N SER A 64 -20.44 -2.00 23.68
CA SER A 64 -20.88 -0.74 24.29
C SER A 64 -20.25 0.45 23.58
N ALA A 65 -21.03 1.48 23.29
CA ALA A 65 -20.53 2.75 22.76
C ALA A 65 -20.10 3.74 23.86
N MET A 66 -20.44 3.45 25.12
CA MET A 66 -20.27 4.36 26.27
C MET A 66 -19.93 3.56 27.53
N ASP A 67 -19.35 4.21 28.53
CA ASP A 67 -19.24 3.64 29.87
C ASP A 67 -20.61 3.76 30.57
N GLY A 68 -21.08 2.70 31.23
CA GLY A 68 -22.41 2.72 31.84
C GLY A 68 -22.98 1.34 32.15
N TYR A 69 -24.29 1.19 31.98
CA TYR A 69 -25.02 -0.02 32.34
C TYR A 69 -25.76 -0.61 31.14
N ALA A 70 -25.38 -1.83 30.77
CA ALA A 70 -26.07 -2.65 29.78
C ALA A 70 -27.37 -3.21 30.38
N VAL A 71 -28.49 -2.98 29.68
CA VAL A 71 -29.85 -3.29 30.14
C VAL A 71 -30.69 -3.90 29.02
N ARG A 72 -31.82 -4.51 29.40
CA ARG A 72 -32.96 -4.71 28.50
C ARG A 72 -33.70 -3.39 28.37
N ALA A 73 -33.79 -2.84 27.17
CA ALA A 73 -34.50 -1.59 26.89
C ALA A 73 -35.96 -1.64 27.40
N GLU A 74 -36.58 -2.82 27.34
CA GLU A 74 -37.96 -3.06 27.79
C GLU A 74 -38.12 -2.85 29.30
N ASP A 75 -37.11 -3.21 30.09
CA ASP A 75 -37.13 -3.06 31.56
C ASP A 75 -37.08 -1.57 31.96
N THR A 76 -36.59 -0.70 31.08
CA THR A 76 -36.51 0.76 31.29
C THR A 76 -37.81 1.51 30.99
N ALA A 77 -38.78 0.85 30.34
CA ALA A 77 -39.99 1.51 29.85
C ALA A 77 -40.78 2.23 30.97
N GLY A 78 -41.15 3.49 30.75
CA GLY A 78 -41.91 4.29 31.71
C GLY A 78 -41.07 4.98 32.79
N ALA A 79 -39.74 4.82 32.79
CA ALA A 79 -38.87 5.64 33.63
C ALA A 79 -38.93 7.13 33.19
N THR A 80 -39.16 8.01 34.15
CA THR A 80 -39.13 9.48 33.99
C THR A 80 -38.47 10.11 35.22
N GLU A 81 -38.08 11.39 35.15
CA GLU A 81 -37.50 12.11 36.31
C GLU A 81 -38.40 12.07 37.55
N THR A 82 -39.72 12.13 37.35
CA THR A 82 -40.72 12.07 38.42
C THR A 82 -41.11 10.65 38.83
N MET A 83 -40.74 9.65 38.05
CA MET A 83 -40.99 8.22 38.30
C MET A 83 -39.75 7.42 37.88
N PRO A 84 -38.64 7.55 38.63
CA PRO A 84 -37.42 6.83 38.31
C PRO A 84 -37.62 5.33 38.47
N LYS A 85 -36.86 4.54 37.70
CA LYS A 85 -36.82 3.08 37.84
C LYS A 85 -35.50 2.66 38.47
N ARG A 86 -35.53 1.59 39.24
CA ARG A 86 -34.36 0.97 39.86
C ARG A 86 -34.19 -0.42 39.27
N LEU A 87 -33.03 -0.67 38.68
CA LEU A 87 -32.66 -1.95 38.07
C LEU A 87 -31.66 -2.65 38.99
N VAL A 88 -31.89 -3.92 39.30
CA VAL A 88 -30.99 -4.71 40.14
C VAL A 88 -29.67 -4.95 39.43
N LEU A 89 -28.57 -4.46 40.02
CA LEU A 89 -27.24 -4.63 39.45
C LEU A 89 -26.84 -6.12 39.48
N GLY A 90 -26.29 -6.62 38.38
CA GLY A 90 -25.94 -8.02 38.18
C GLY A 90 -27.11 -8.92 37.72
N VAL A 91 -28.35 -8.40 37.69
CA VAL A 91 -29.55 -9.16 37.25
C VAL A 91 -30.26 -8.48 36.08
N GLU A 92 -30.56 -7.19 36.22
CA GLU A 92 -31.28 -6.39 35.22
C GLU A 92 -30.36 -5.37 34.53
N ALA A 93 -29.27 -4.99 35.21
CA ALA A 93 -28.23 -4.11 34.71
C ALA A 93 -26.85 -4.75 34.91
N THR A 94 -25.93 -4.55 33.97
CA THR A 94 -24.52 -4.94 34.12
C THR A 94 -23.62 -3.78 33.73
N TYR A 95 -22.66 -3.45 34.57
CA TYR A 95 -21.67 -2.42 34.25
C TYR A 95 -20.85 -2.84 33.02
N VAL A 96 -20.64 -1.91 32.09
CA VAL A 96 -19.84 -2.09 30.89
C VAL A 96 -19.02 -0.82 30.63
N ASP A 97 -17.78 -0.99 30.22
CA ASP A 97 -16.94 0.08 29.67
C ASP A 97 -17.13 0.17 28.15
N THR A 98 -16.73 1.29 27.57
CA THR A 98 -16.73 1.52 26.12
C THR A 98 -15.90 0.45 25.41
N GLY A 99 -16.52 -0.25 24.46
CA GLY A 99 -15.90 -1.36 23.73
C GLY A 99 -16.15 -2.74 24.33
N ASP A 100 -16.69 -2.84 25.56
CA ASP A 100 -17.03 -4.13 26.17
C ASP A 100 -18.13 -4.84 25.38
N PRO A 101 -18.11 -6.19 25.33
CA PRO A 101 -19.19 -6.96 24.75
C PRO A 101 -20.48 -6.80 25.57
N LEU A 102 -21.61 -6.61 24.89
CA LEU A 102 -22.91 -6.63 25.57
C LEU A 102 -23.20 -8.02 26.16
N PRO A 103 -23.72 -8.10 27.39
CA PRO A 103 -24.31 -9.33 27.91
C PRO A 103 -25.41 -9.84 26.98
N ALA A 104 -25.57 -11.15 26.87
CA ALA A 104 -26.53 -11.77 25.95
C ALA A 104 -28.00 -11.35 26.17
N PHE A 105 -28.33 -10.88 27.38
CA PHE A 105 -29.68 -10.41 27.71
C PHE A 105 -29.90 -8.93 27.35
N ALA A 106 -28.85 -8.14 27.17
CA ALA A 106 -28.94 -6.70 27.01
C ALA A 106 -29.06 -6.31 25.53
N ASN A 107 -29.78 -5.22 25.27
CA ASN A 107 -29.91 -4.65 23.93
C ASN A 107 -29.75 -3.12 23.91
N ALA A 108 -29.40 -2.50 25.03
CA ALA A 108 -29.11 -1.07 25.12
C ALA A 108 -28.13 -0.78 26.26
N VAL A 109 -27.48 0.38 26.21
CA VAL A 109 -26.62 0.89 27.28
C VAL A 109 -27.12 2.27 27.71
N ILE A 110 -27.19 2.50 29.02
CA ILE A 110 -27.44 3.82 29.60
C ILE A 110 -26.11 4.35 30.11
N MET A 111 -25.77 5.58 29.71
CA MET A 111 -24.53 6.25 30.10
C MET A 111 -24.41 6.34 31.63
N ILE A 112 -23.21 6.17 32.18
CA ILE A 112 -23.00 6.25 33.62
C ILE A 112 -23.47 7.60 34.21
N GLU A 113 -23.32 8.69 33.44
CA GLU A 113 -23.75 10.05 33.80
C GLU A 113 -25.28 10.18 33.96
N ASP A 114 -26.04 9.32 33.29
CA ASP A 114 -27.51 9.29 33.32
C ASP A 114 -28.06 8.32 34.38
N THR A 115 -27.20 7.82 35.27
CA THR A 115 -27.55 6.84 36.31
C THR A 115 -27.08 7.24 37.70
N GLN A 116 -27.71 6.69 38.73
CA GLN A 116 -27.25 6.80 40.11
C GLN A 116 -27.24 5.43 40.78
N LEU A 117 -26.15 5.08 41.45
CA LEU A 117 -26.12 3.89 42.31
C LEU A 117 -26.81 4.19 43.64
N VAL A 118 -27.76 3.33 44.00
CA VAL A 118 -28.52 3.43 45.25
C VAL A 118 -28.43 2.10 46.00
N GLY A 119 -28.18 2.15 47.32
CA GLY A 119 -28.01 0.96 48.16
C GLY A 119 -26.54 0.64 48.45
N GLU A 120 -26.31 -0.41 49.23
CA GLU A 120 -24.97 -0.91 49.59
C GLU A 120 -24.91 -2.44 49.44
N GLY A 121 -23.75 -2.97 49.05
CA GLY A 121 -23.53 -4.42 48.93
C GLY A 121 -24.42 -5.10 47.89
N ASP A 122 -24.98 -6.26 48.24
CA ASP A 122 -25.82 -7.08 47.35
C ASP A 122 -27.19 -6.46 47.02
N GLU A 123 -27.57 -5.36 47.68
CA GLU A 123 -28.81 -4.61 47.42
C GLU A 123 -28.59 -3.39 46.50
N THR A 124 -27.42 -3.28 45.87
CA THR A 124 -27.09 -2.15 44.99
C THR A 124 -27.97 -2.19 43.73
N VAL A 125 -28.66 -1.08 43.46
CA VAL A 125 -29.48 -0.88 42.25
C VAL A 125 -28.99 0.33 41.46
N VAL A 126 -29.23 0.29 40.15
CA VAL A 126 -29.00 1.40 39.23
C VAL A 126 -30.32 2.14 39.07
N GLU A 127 -30.39 3.37 39.58
CA GLU A 127 -31.53 4.25 39.38
C GLU A 127 -31.38 5.01 38.05
N ILE A 128 -32.44 4.98 37.24
CA ILE A 128 -32.54 5.62 35.93
C ILE A 128 -33.74 6.57 35.89
N MET A 129 -33.56 7.72 35.25
CA MET A 129 -34.58 8.78 35.16
C MET A 129 -35.19 8.93 33.75
N ALA A 130 -34.76 8.10 32.80
CA ALA A 130 -35.32 8.07 31.45
C ALA A 130 -35.28 6.65 30.89
N ALA A 131 -36.29 6.29 30.10
CA ALA A 131 -36.28 5.07 29.33
C ALA A 131 -35.25 5.14 28.19
N THR A 132 -34.60 4.02 27.88
CA THR A 132 -33.67 3.90 26.75
C THR A 132 -34.28 3.02 25.65
N PRO A 133 -34.31 3.47 24.38
CA PRO A 133 -34.79 2.63 23.29
C PRO A 133 -33.78 1.50 22.97
N PRO A 134 -34.23 0.40 22.35
CA PRO A 134 -33.33 -0.66 21.89
C PRO A 134 -32.20 -0.12 21.00
N TRP A 135 -31.02 -0.73 21.13
CA TRP A 135 -29.78 -0.43 20.40
C TRP A 135 -29.18 0.96 20.65
N ARG A 136 -29.68 1.71 21.63
CA ARG A 136 -29.06 2.98 22.02
C ARG A 136 -27.73 2.73 22.72
N HIS A 137 -26.72 3.51 22.30
CA HIS A 137 -25.33 3.40 22.79
C HIS A 137 -24.75 1.98 22.64
N VAL A 138 -25.21 1.25 21.63
CA VAL A 138 -24.64 -0.03 21.22
C VAL A 138 -24.02 0.16 19.85
N ARG A 139 -22.77 -0.29 19.68
CA ARG A 139 -22.12 -0.46 18.39
C ARG A 139 -22.45 -1.85 17.85
N PRO A 140 -23.32 -1.98 16.82
CA PRO A 140 -23.69 -3.31 16.35
C PRO A 140 -22.50 -4.06 15.74
N MET A 141 -22.52 -5.39 15.82
CA MET A 141 -21.54 -6.21 15.11
C MET A 141 -21.52 -5.85 13.63
N GLY A 142 -20.33 -5.56 13.10
CA GLY A 142 -20.11 -5.20 11.71
C GLY A 142 -20.55 -3.79 11.32
N GLU A 143 -20.74 -2.88 12.28
CA GLU A 143 -21.00 -1.46 12.03
C GLU A 143 -19.94 -0.83 11.10
N ASP A 144 -18.65 -1.16 11.29
CA ASP A 144 -17.57 -0.64 10.47
C ASP A 144 -17.36 -1.50 9.21
N ILE A 145 -17.24 -2.82 9.40
CA ILE A 145 -16.95 -3.80 8.35
C ILE A 145 -17.75 -5.07 8.63
N VAL A 146 -18.48 -5.57 7.63
CA VAL A 146 -19.18 -6.86 7.73
C VAL A 146 -18.28 -7.97 7.20
N ALA A 147 -18.24 -9.13 7.85
CA ALA A 147 -17.57 -10.31 7.30
C ALA A 147 -18.04 -10.58 5.86
N THR A 148 -17.13 -11.02 4.99
CA THR A 148 -17.33 -11.22 3.54
C THR A 148 -17.50 -9.95 2.69
N GLN A 149 -17.47 -8.75 3.29
CA GLN A 149 -17.45 -7.49 2.54
C GLN A 149 -16.11 -7.34 1.78
N LEU A 150 -16.17 -6.77 0.58
CA LEU A 150 -14.96 -6.32 -0.12
C LEU A 150 -14.40 -5.08 0.59
N VAL A 151 -13.19 -5.18 1.14
CA VAL A 151 -12.53 -4.08 1.86
C VAL A 151 -11.59 -3.32 0.93
N LEU A 152 -10.76 -4.04 0.18
CA LEU A 152 -9.83 -3.45 -0.80
C LEU A 152 -9.91 -4.23 -2.13
N PRO A 153 -9.96 -3.55 -3.29
CA PRO A 153 -9.89 -4.23 -4.58
C PRO A 153 -8.48 -4.75 -4.86
N SER A 154 -8.33 -5.59 -5.88
CA SER A 154 -7.03 -5.90 -6.48
C SER A 154 -6.46 -4.67 -7.19
N ASN A 155 -5.13 -4.60 -7.30
CA ASN A 155 -4.40 -3.50 -7.93
C ASN A 155 -4.64 -2.14 -7.25
N HIS A 156 -4.83 -2.16 -5.92
CA HIS A 156 -4.94 -0.99 -5.07
C HIS A 156 -3.60 -0.70 -4.40
N GLN A 157 -3.13 0.55 -4.48
CA GLN A 157 -1.93 0.97 -3.75
C GLN A 157 -2.27 1.24 -2.29
N LEU A 158 -1.61 0.51 -1.38
CA LEU A 158 -1.92 0.53 0.04
C LEU A 158 -1.43 1.80 0.74
N ARG A 159 -2.36 2.48 1.41
CA ARG A 159 -2.15 3.66 2.27
C ARG A 159 -2.26 3.26 3.75
N PRO A 160 -1.85 4.13 4.70
CA PRO A 160 -1.91 3.80 6.14
C PRO A 160 -3.26 3.29 6.63
N GLN A 161 -4.37 3.93 6.23
CA GLN A 161 -5.72 3.50 6.60
C GLN A 161 -6.13 2.16 5.98
N ASP A 162 -5.58 1.81 4.82
CA ASP A 162 -5.88 0.54 4.15
C ASP A 162 -5.24 -0.62 4.94
N LEU A 163 -4.06 -0.41 5.54
CA LEU A 163 -3.44 -1.36 6.46
C LEU A 163 -4.29 -1.55 7.72
N GLY A 164 -4.79 -0.46 8.30
CA GLY A 164 -5.71 -0.51 9.45
C GLY A 164 -7.00 -1.28 9.13
N ALA A 165 -7.60 -1.03 7.97
CA ALA A 165 -8.78 -1.76 7.51
C ALA A 165 -8.49 -3.25 7.30
N ALA A 166 -7.34 -3.61 6.71
CA ALA A 166 -6.92 -5.00 6.52
C ALA A 166 -6.77 -5.76 7.85
N VAL A 167 -6.12 -5.15 8.84
CA VAL A 167 -6.01 -5.76 10.18
C VAL A 167 -7.38 -5.82 10.86
N GLY A 168 -8.15 -4.73 10.83
CA GLY A 168 -9.47 -4.64 11.44
C GLY A 168 -10.48 -5.67 10.91
N CYS A 169 -10.32 -6.11 9.67
CA CYS A 169 -11.14 -7.17 9.07
C CYS A 169 -10.49 -8.58 9.13
N GLY A 170 -9.40 -8.75 9.89
CA GLY A 170 -8.86 -10.05 10.27
C GLY A 170 -7.69 -10.57 9.41
N HIS A 171 -6.98 -9.72 8.69
CA HIS A 171 -5.77 -10.12 7.96
C HIS A 171 -4.50 -9.72 8.72
N THR A 172 -3.56 -10.67 8.83
CA THR A 172 -2.20 -10.40 9.31
C THR A 172 -1.18 -10.30 8.18
N HIS A 173 -1.52 -10.83 7.01
CA HIS A 173 -0.71 -10.80 5.80
C HIS A 173 -1.57 -10.47 4.59
N LEU A 174 -0.99 -9.83 3.58
CA LEU A 174 -1.65 -9.54 2.31
C LEU A 174 -0.86 -10.12 1.15
N ALA A 175 -1.60 -10.57 0.12
CA ALA A 175 -1.04 -10.85 -1.18
C ALA A 175 -0.81 -9.52 -1.90
N VAL A 176 0.45 -9.14 -2.09
CA VAL A 176 0.86 -7.93 -2.79
C VAL A 176 1.69 -8.27 -4.02
N ARG A 177 1.74 -7.38 -5.00
CA ARG A 177 2.62 -7.50 -6.16
C ARG A 177 4.07 -7.35 -5.70
N ARG A 178 4.98 -8.18 -6.20
CA ARG A 178 6.42 -7.96 -6.05
C ARG A 178 6.77 -6.59 -6.59
N GLN A 179 7.73 -5.91 -5.97
CA GLN A 179 8.25 -4.65 -6.51
C GLN A 179 9.01 -4.93 -7.82
N PRO A 180 8.74 -4.18 -8.91
CA PRO A 180 9.52 -4.30 -10.14
C PRO A 180 10.99 -3.96 -9.87
N ARG A 181 11.91 -4.74 -10.43
CA ARG A 181 13.35 -4.51 -10.36
C ARG A 181 13.79 -3.76 -11.60
N VAL A 182 14.41 -2.60 -11.43
CA VAL A 182 14.88 -1.75 -12.54
C VAL A 182 16.40 -1.61 -12.46
N ALA A 183 17.10 -1.98 -13.54
CA ALA A 183 18.51 -1.69 -13.70
C ALA A 183 18.70 -0.40 -14.50
N ILE A 184 19.63 0.45 -14.09
CA ILE A 184 20.01 1.66 -14.83
C ILE A 184 21.51 1.59 -15.13
N ILE A 185 21.85 1.65 -16.42
CA ILE A 185 23.21 1.52 -16.94
C ILE A 185 23.56 2.82 -17.66
N PRO A 186 24.33 3.72 -17.03
CA PRO A 186 24.87 4.90 -17.70
C PRO A 186 25.99 4.50 -18.65
N THR A 187 26.03 5.10 -19.83
CA THR A 187 27.10 4.91 -20.81
C THR A 187 27.60 6.25 -21.31
N GLY A 188 28.92 6.36 -21.41
CA GLY A 188 29.61 7.56 -21.88
C GLY A 188 31.04 7.55 -21.36
N THR A 189 32.01 7.63 -22.25
CA THR A 189 33.45 7.59 -21.91
C THR A 189 33.86 8.78 -21.04
N GLU A 190 33.14 9.89 -21.15
CA GLU A 190 33.29 11.10 -20.36
C GLU A 190 32.61 11.04 -18.99
N LEU A 191 31.75 10.04 -18.74
CA LEU A 191 30.96 9.98 -17.52
C LEU A 191 31.77 9.47 -16.34
N VAL A 192 31.76 10.24 -15.25
CA VAL A 192 32.42 9.91 -14.00
C VAL A 192 31.42 9.84 -12.85
N SER A 193 31.57 8.83 -11.99
CA SER A 193 30.76 8.70 -10.78
C SER A 193 31.47 9.36 -9.60
N LEU A 194 30.74 10.17 -8.82
CA LEU A 194 31.25 10.76 -7.57
C LEU A 194 31.01 9.91 -6.33
N ASN A 195 30.60 8.64 -6.49
CA ASN A 195 30.37 7.74 -5.35
C ASN A 195 31.68 7.23 -4.72
N ASP A 196 32.82 7.41 -5.39
CA ASP A 196 34.16 7.15 -4.82
C ASP A 196 34.70 8.46 -4.18
N PRO A 197 35.10 8.44 -2.89
CA PRO A 197 35.54 9.62 -2.12
C PRO A 197 36.60 10.49 -2.82
N ASP A 198 37.47 9.89 -3.63
CA ASP A 198 38.60 10.59 -4.27
C ASP A 198 38.25 11.09 -5.69
N SER A 199 37.00 10.94 -6.12
CA SER A 199 36.58 11.25 -7.50
C SER A 199 36.50 12.75 -7.76
N GLN A 200 36.16 13.56 -6.75
CA GLN A 200 36.06 15.01 -6.90
C GLN A 200 37.42 15.66 -7.14
N GLU A 201 38.48 15.15 -6.51
CA GLU A 201 39.85 15.67 -6.67
C GLU A 201 40.49 15.26 -8.01
N ARG A 202 39.90 14.27 -8.70
CA ARG A 202 40.40 13.71 -9.96
C ARG A 202 39.73 14.25 -11.22
N LEU A 203 38.70 15.10 -11.09
CA LEU A 203 37.97 15.64 -12.23
C LEU A 203 38.89 16.40 -13.19
N GLN A 204 38.86 16.00 -14.45
CA GLN A 204 39.62 16.63 -15.54
C GLN A 204 38.67 17.39 -16.48
N PRO A 205 39.17 18.42 -17.20
CA PRO A 205 38.40 19.02 -18.29
C PRO A 205 38.00 17.97 -19.32
N GLY A 206 36.69 17.80 -19.51
CA GLY A 206 36.12 16.75 -20.35
C GLY A 206 35.26 15.75 -19.58
N ASP A 207 35.50 15.59 -18.28
CA ASP A 207 34.69 14.73 -17.42
C ASP A 207 33.30 15.35 -17.17
N ILE A 208 32.27 14.52 -17.23
CA ILE A 208 30.89 14.87 -16.90
C ILE A 208 30.44 14.02 -15.73
N ILE A 209 30.01 14.67 -14.65
CA ILE A 209 29.47 13.98 -13.48
C ILE A 209 28.16 13.30 -13.89
N GLU A 210 28.11 11.98 -13.72
CA GLU A 210 26.89 11.21 -13.97
C GLU A 210 25.88 11.43 -12.84
N TYR A 211 24.71 11.98 -13.19
CA TYR A 211 23.61 12.22 -12.26
C TYR A 211 22.25 11.70 -12.76
N ASN A 212 22.13 11.37 -14.05
CA ASN A 212 20.87 10.93 -14.64
C ASN A 212 20.39 9.62 -14.00
N SER A 213 21.31 8.71 -13.65
CA SER A 213 20.97 7.47 -12.97
C SER A 213 20.37 7.69 -11.58
N ILE A 214 20.77 8.76 -10.89
CA ILE A 214 20.20 9.16 -9.61
C ILE A 214 18.77 9.65 -9.82
N VAL A 215 18.56 10.53 -10.81
CA VAL A 215 17.23 11.08 -11.14
C VAL A 215 16.26 9.98 -11.58
N LEU A 216 16.66 9.18 -12.58
CA LEU A 216 15.85 8.08 -13.10
C LEU A 216 15.58 7.01 -12.03
N GLY A 217 16.56 6.73 -11.19
CA GLY A 217 16.42 5.81 -10.07
C GLY A 217 15.40 6.30 -9.04
N ALA A 218 15.51 7.56 -8.63
CA ALA A 218 14.56 8.16 -7.69
C ALA A 218 13.11 8.16 -8.24
N MET A 219 12.93 8.48 -9.52
CA MET A 219 11.61 8.41 -10.18
C MET A 219 11.03 6.99 -10.15
N ALA A 220 11.85 5.97 -10.41
CA ALA A 220 11.41 4.57 -10.34
C ALA A 220 11.11 4.13 -8.90
N GLU A 221 11.91 4.56 -7.92
CA GLU A 221 11.67 4.30 -6.49
C GLU A 221 10.36 4.95 -6.01
N GLU A 222 10.03 6.17 -6.47
CA GLU A 222 8.73 6.83 -6.22
C GLU A 222 7.54 6.02 -6.76
N TRP A 223 7.74 5.28 -7.86
CA TRP A 223 6.75 4.35 -8.42
C TRP A 223 6.75 2.98 -7.73
N GLY A 224 7.57 2.78 -6.69
CA GLY A 224 7.62 1.57 -5.88
C GLY A 224 8.54 0.47 -6.43
N CYS A 225 9.42 0.79 -7.37
CA CYS A 225 10.42 -0.14 -7.89
C CYS A 225 11.62 -0.30 -6.93
N VAL A 226 12.35 -1.41 -7.09
CA VAL A 226 13.67 -1.62 -6.51
C VAL A 226 14.70 -1.34 -7.60
N VAL A 227 15.61 -0.39 -7.37
CA VAL A 227 16.54 0.09 -8.40
C VAL A 227 17.96 -0.39 -8.13
N SER A 228 18.62 -0.89 -9.18
CA SER A 228 20.07 -1.15 -9.22
C SER A 228 20.74 -0.19 -10.19
N ARG A 229 21.57 0.71 -9.65
CA ARG A 229 22.37 1.66 -10.44
C ARG A 229 23.75 1.08 -10.69
N PHE A 230 24.13 0.96 -11.96
CA PHE A 230 25.45 0.48 -12.36
C PHE A 230 26.43 1.65 -12.43
N ALA A 231 27.73 1.36 -12.31
CA ALA A 231 28.76 2.35 -12.59
C ALA A 231 28.72 2.75 -14.08
N PRO A 232 29.06 4.01 -14.43
CA PRO A 232 29.15 4.41 -15.83
C PRO A 232 30.10 3.51 -16.61
N LEU A 233 29.66 3.05 -17.77
CA LEU A 233 30.47 2.26 -18.69
C LEU A 233 31.01 3.16 -19.80
N PRO A 234 32.26 2.93 -20.26
CA PRO A 234 32.76 3.60 -21.45
C PRO A 234 31.94 3.19 -22.67
N ASP A 235 32.07 3.96 -23.75
CA ASP A 235 31.40 3.69 -25.04
C ASP A 235 32.06 2.50 -25.78
N ASP A 236 31.87 1.32 -25.19
CA ASP A 236 32.37 0.05 -25.70
C ASP A 236 31.21 -0.94 -25.86
N PHE A 237 31.00 -1.39 -27.09
CA PHE A 237 29.90 -2.28 -27.45
C PHE A 237 29.84 -3.55 -26.60
N ASP A 238 30.97 -4.21 -26.41
CA ASP A 238 31.02 -5.52 -25.73
C ASP A 238 30.81 -5.36 -24.22
N MET A 239 31.34 -4.28 -23.62
CA MET A 239 31.09 -3.95 -22.21
C MET A 239 29.62 -3.61 -21.96
N ILE A 240 29.01 -2.74 -22.78
CA ILE A 240 27.60 -2.35 -22.64
C ILE A 240 26.71 -3.58 -22.84
N ARG A 241 26.95 -4.38 -23.89
CA ARG A 241 26.19 -5.61 -24.16
C ARG A 241 26.26 -6.59 -23.00
N SER A 242 27.46 -6.83 -22.47
CA SER A 242 27.67 -7.74 -21.33
C SER A 242 26.89 -7.28 -20.10
N ALA A 243 26.92 -5.98 -19.80
CA ALA A 243 26.17 -5.40 -18.69
C ALA A 243 24.65 -5.52 -18.87
N VAL A 244 24.14 -5.26 -20.08
CA VAL A 244 22.71 -5.44 -20.40
C VAL A 244 22.29 -6.90 -20.23
N VAL A 245 23.05 -7.86 -20.76
CA VAL A 245 22.76 -9.30 -20.61
C VAL A 245 22.75 -9.72 -19.14
N SER A 246 23.73 -9.26 -18.36
CA SER A 246 23.78 -9.52 -16.92
C SER A 246 22.58 -8.92 -16.19
N ALA A 247 22.17 -7.69 -16.55
CA ALA A 247 21.04 -7.02 -15.92
C ALA A 247 19.71 -7.71 -16.25
N LEU A 248 19.51 -8.16 -17.49
CA LEU A 248 18.29 -8.85 -17.94
C LEU A 248 18.02 -10.17 -17.20
N ALA A 249 19.05 -10.81 -16.63
CA ALA A 249 18.87 -12.03 -15.84
C ALA A 249 18.17 -11.79 -14.49
N GLU A 250 18.22 -10.56 -13.99
CA GLU A 250 17.81 -10.22 -12.63
C GLU A 250 16.74 -9.12 -12.55
N HIS A 251 16.53 -8.35 -13.62
CA HIS A 251 15.68 -7.16 -13.60
C HIS A 251 14.50 -7.30 -14.56
N ASP A 252 13.40 -6.65 -14.20
CA ASP A 252 12.18 -6.59 -15.00
C ASP A 252 12.27 -5.51 -16.10
N LEU A 253 13.08 -4.49 -15.86
CA LEU A 253 13.36 -3.41 -16.81
C LEU A 253 14.84 -3.02 -16.75
N VAL A 254 15.47 -2.86 -17.91
CA VAL A 254 16.82 -2.32 -18.05
C VAL A 254 16.74 -1.00 -18.80
N VAL A 255 17.26 0.06 -18.19
CA VAL A 255 17.33 1.41 -18.77
C VAL A 255 18.79 1.70 -19.09
N VAL A 256 19.10 1.82 -20.38
CA VAL A 256 20.41 2.29 -20.84
C VAL A 256 20.33 3.81 -20.98
N ASN A 257 21.07 4.53 -20.13
CA ASN A 257 21.16 5.98 -20.17
C ASN A 257 22.39 6.36 -20.99
N ALA A 258 22.17 6.67 -22.27
CA ALA A 258 23.20 6.99 -23.25
C ALA A 258 22.96 8.36 -23.89
N GLY A 259 24.00 8.92 -24.49
CA GLY A 259 23.88 10.09 -25.37
C GLY A 259 23.01 9.80 -26.61
N SER A 260 22.44 10.85 -27.20
CA SER A 260 21.46 10.77 -28.29
C SER A 260 22.03 10.92 -29.71
N SER A 261 23.34 10.74 -29.89
CA SER A 261 23.99 11.06 -31.17
C SER A 261 23.90 9.92 -32.18
N ALA A 262 23.35 10.19 -33.38
CA ALA A 262 23.42 9.33 -34.58
C ALA A 262 24.83 9.28 -35.20
N GLY A 263 25.85 9.19 -34.34
CA GLY A 263 27.26 9.14 -34.70
C GLY A 263 27.79 7.71 -34.74
N SER A 264 29.09 7.57 -35.03
CA SER A 264 29.82 6.31 -35.02
C SER A 264 29.87 5.59 -33.66
N GLU A 265 29.34 6.21 -32.61
CA GLU A 265 29.35 5.77 -31.22
C GLU A 265 27.93 5.46 -30.70
N ASP A 266 26.94 5.29 -31.58
CA ASP A 266 25.62 4.77 -31.19
C ASP A 266 25.70 3.26 -30.94
N PHE A 267 26.18 2.90 -29.75
CA PHE A 267 26.26 1.52 -29.30
C PHE A 267 24.91 1.02 -28.79
N THR A 268 24.05 1.88 -28.27
CA THR A 268 22.80 1.49 -27.62
C THR A 268 21.83 0.81 -28.57
N ALA A 269 21.53 1.43 -29.72
CA ALA A 269 20.63 0.83 -30.71
C ALA A 269 21.17 -0.52 -31.21
N ARG A 270 22.48 -0.60 -31.46
CA ARG A 270 23.14 -1.85 -31.89
C ARG A 270 23.12 -2.94 -30.82
N VAL A 271 23.27 -2.58 -29.55
CA VAL A 271 23.18 -3.53 -28.43
C VAL A 271 21.76 -4.09 -28.34
N VAL A 272 20.74 -3.22 -28.41
CA VAL A 272 19.33 -3.65 -28.39
C VAL A 272 19.01 -4.53 -29.60
N ASP A 273 19.41 -4.15 -30.81
CA ASP A 273 19.20 -4.94 -32.04
C ASP A 273 19.90 -6.31 -31.96
N SER A 274 21.07 -6.39 -31.31
CA SER A 274 21.78 -7.66 -31.12
C SER A 274 21.15 -8.61 -30.11
N LEU A 275 20.26 -8.11 -29.23
CA LEU A 275 19.65 -8.86 -28.13
C LEU A 275 18.13 -9.02 -28.28
N GLY A 276 17.49 -8.23 -29.14
CA GLY A 276 16.04 -8.13 -29.23
C GLY A 276 15.58 -7.46 -30.53
N GLN A 277 14.73 -6.45 -30.40
CA GLN A 277 14.15 -5.69 -31.51
C GLN A 277 14.25 -4.19 -31.19
N VAL A 278 14.54 -3.39 -32.22
CA VAL A 278 14.59 -1.92 -32.18
C VAL A 278 13.43 -1.35 -33.00
#